data_AF-A0A484FYR8-F1
#
_entry.id   AF-A0A484FYR8-F1
#
_cell.length_a   1.000
_cell.length_b   1.000
_cell.length_c   1.000
_cell.angle_alpha   90.00
_cell.angle_beta   90.00
_cell.angle_gamma   90.00
#
_symmetry.space_group_name_H-M   'P 1'
#
loop_
_entity.id
_entity.type
_entity.pdbx_description
1 polymer ?
#
loop_
_entity_poly.entity_id
_entity_poly.type
_entity_poly.pdbx_seq_one_letter_code
_entity_poly.pdbx_strand_id
1 'polypeptide(L)'
;MIDASPYARPPGLFSPTLVLRPATPAPPANDDDIRNRDSTWSYATGQRPPYPETSRDWLSKKEVIRRLYLVDNLPLREIVDIMAKEHAFLATERMYKRRFLEWKWKKYNSKGLRASQAKGLLRSAHWNLYVHLKQNGDAEASIPYLRETIRVLSYASEMATNEWEKEQFTIESLRTSLGLVEDLNNSNMCEEADRLRSDIAASEYLRGLEKNDMLEIWPDVVLM
;
A
#
# COMPACT_ATOMS: atom_id res chain seq x y z
N MET A 1 -16.79 25.45 45.33
CA MET A 1 -17.10 26.74 44.69
C MET A 1 -16.08 26.87 43.54
N ILE A 2 -16.26 26.31 42.33
CA ILE A 2 -17.17 26.69 41.20
C ILE A 2 -17.21 28.23 41.03
N ASP A 3 -16.89 28.90 39.93
CA ASP A 3 -16.53 28.55 38.54
C ASP A 3 -15.72 29.70 37.89
N ALA A 4 -15.08 29.41 36.75
CA ALA A 4 -14.39 30.36 35.89
C ALA A 4 -15.32 30.98 34.82
N SER A 5 -15.04 32.23 34.39
CA SER A 5 -15.28 32.68 33.00
C SER A 5 -14.69 34.09 32.74
N PRO A 6 -13.71 34.25 31.81
CA PRO A 6 -13.25 35.55 31.35
C PRO A 6 -13.59 35.77 29.87
N TYR A 7 -14.82 36.20 29.58
CA TYR A 7 -15.16 36.78 28.27
C TYR A 7 -15.93 38.09 28.46
N ALA A 8 -15.20 39.16 28.78
CA ALA A 8 -15.70 40.52 28.68
C ALA A 8 -15.32 41.10 27.31
N ARG A 9 -16.34 41.36 26.48
CA ARG A 9 -16.25 41.98 25.16
C ARG A 9 -16.28 43.52 25.32
N PRO A 10 -15.47 44.32 24.60
CA PRO A 10 -15.56 45.78 24.66
C PRO A 10 -16.71 46.35 23.81
N PRO A 11 -17.20 47.57 24.13
CA PRO A 11 -18.44 48.16 23.60
C PRO A 11 -18.26 48.80 22.22
N GLY A 12 -19.39 48.90 21.51
CA GLY A 12 -19.47 49.27 20.10
C GLY A 12 -19.37 50.75 19.76
N LEU A 13 -19.19 50.98 18.46
CA LEU A 13 -19.38 52.25 17.80
C LEU A 13 -20.54 52.12 16.81
N PHE A 14 -21.40 53.12 16.84
CA PHE A 14 -22.73 53.21 16.25
C PHE A 14 -22.73 53.29 14.71
N SER A 15 -23.82 52.77 14.14
CA SER A 15 -24.29 52.91 12.75
C SER A 15 -24.50 54.38 12.31
N PRO A 16 -24.77 54.62 11.02
CA PRO A 16 -26.16 54.99 10.73
C PRO A 16 -26.75 54.47 9.40
N THR A 17 -28.08 54.30 9.44
CA THR A 17 -29.06 54.40 8.33
C THR A 17 -29.22 53.21 7.38
N LEU A 18 -30.14 52.30 7.76
CA LEU A 18 -30.81 51.37 6.84
C LEU A 18 -31.90 52.11 6.05
N VAL A 19 -31.66 52.35 4.76
CA VAL A 19 -32.73 52.63 3.80
C VAL A 19 -33.31 51.28 3.35
N LEU A 20 -34.53 50.98 3.80
CA LEU A 20 -35.31 49.82 3.35
C LEU A 20 -35.61 49.96 1.85
N ARG A 21 -34.93 49.16 1.01
CA ARG A 21 -35.36 48.88 -0.36
C ARG A 21 -36.43 47.78 -0.35
N PRO A 22 -37.47 47.85 -1.20
CA PRO A 22 -38.42 46.76 -1.35
C PRO A 22 -37.70 45.50 -1.86
N ALA A 23 -37.99 44.36 -1.25
CA ALA A 23 -37.49 43.06 -1.68
C ALA A 23 -38.07 42.71 -3.07
N THR A 24 -37.22 42.71 -4.09
CA THR A 24 -37.54 42.03 -5.36
C THR A 24 -37.47 40.52 -5.11
N PRO A 25 -38.50 39.73 -5.47
CA PRO A 25 -38.40 38.28 -5.40
C PRO A 25 -37.34 37.80 -6.38
N ALA A 26 -36.35 37.07 -5.88
CA ALA A 26 -35.37 36.38 -6.72
C ALA A 26 -36.11 35.37 -7.63
N PRO A 27 -35.80 35.30 -8.94
CA PRO A 27 -36.36 34.29 -9.81
C PRO A 27 -35.93 32.88 -9.34
N PRO A 28 -36.78 31.86 -9.50
CA PRO A 28 -36.45 30.50 -9.09
C PRO A 28 -35.20 30.03 -9.85
N ALA A 29 -34.21 29.54 -9.09
CA ALA A 29 -33.03 28.90 -9.64
C ALA A 29 -33.48 27.66 -10.43
N ASN A 30 -33.36 27.72 -11.76
CA ASN A 30 -33.58 26.57 -12.62
C ASN A 30 -32.43 25.57 -12.41
N ASP A 31 -32.77 24.34 -12.01
CA ASP A 31 -31.86 23.21 -11.73
C ASP A 31 -31.12 22.64 -12.96
N ASP A 32 -31.12 23.34 -14.10
CA ASP A 32 -30.57 22.84 -15.37
C ASP A 32 -29.09 23.18 -15.62
N ASP A 33 -28.44 23.95 -14.73
CA ASP A 33 -27.06 24.46 -14.95
C ASP A 33 -25.94 23.47 -14.55
N ILE A 34 -26.28 22.24 -14.13
CA ILE A 34 -25.33 21.15 -13.82
C ILE A 34 -25.31 20.11 -14.95
N ARG A 35 -25.27 20.53 -16.22
CA ARG A 35 -25.11 19.58 -17.35
C ARG A 35 -24.08 19.95 -18.40
N ASN A 36 -23.42 21.10 -18.31
CA ASN A 36 -22.57 21.56 -19.41
C ASN A 36 -21.23 22.15 -18.97
N ARG A 37 -20.39 21.35 -18.28
CA ARG A 37 -19.00 21.74 -17.96
C ARG A 37 -17.94 20.78 -18.49
N ASP A 38 -18.31 19.91 -19.44
CA ASP A 38 -17.42 18.95 -20.11
C ASP A 38 -17.17 19.31 -21.59
N SER A 39 -17.18 20.59 -21.95
CA SER A 39 -16.90 21.04 -23.32
C SER A 39 -15.62 21.88 -23.38
N THR A 40 -14.48 21.20 -23.32
CA THR A 40 -13.20 21.75 -23.79
C THR A 40 -12.46 20.70 -24.63
N TRP A 41 -13.13 20.19 -25.67
CA TRP A 41 -12.49 19.34 -26.68
C TRP A 41 -12.44 20.11 -28.01
N SER A 42 -11.23 20.29 -28.52
CA SER A 42 -10.92 21.01 -29.76
C SER A 42 -11.55 20.32 -30.98
N TYR A 43 -12.43 21.05 -31.67
CA TYR A 43 -13.25 20.60 -32.80
C TYR A 43 -12.50 20.45 -34.13
N ALA A 44 -11.26 19.94 -34.13
CA ALA A 44 -10.45 19.89 -35.35
C ALA A 44 -10.85 18.78 -36.34
N THR A 45 -11.60 17.75 -35.90
CA THR A 45 -12.09 16.68 -36.78
C THR A 45 -13.45 16.20 -36.27
N GLY A 46 -14.53 16.46 -37.02
CA GLY A 46 -15.93 16.29 -36.63
C GLY A 46 -16.43 14.84 -36.44
N GLN A 47 -15.66 13.97 -35.78
CA GLN A 47 -16.13 12.66 -35.33
C GLN A 47 -15.85 12.52 -33.84
N ARG A 48 -16.90 12.50 -33.02
CA ARG A 48 -16.81 12.08 -31.61
C ARG A 48 -16.48 10.58 -31.63
N PRO A 49 -15.39 10.12 -30.99
CA PRO A 49 -15.14 8.70 -30.84
C PRO A 49 -16.37 8.03 -30.21
N PRO A 50 -16.80 6.86 -30.72
CA PRO A 50 -17.98 6.19 -30.23
C PRO A 50 -17.80 5.81 -28.76
N TYR A 51 -18.85 6.06 -27.98
CA TYR A 51 -18.90 5.64 -26.60
C TYR A 51 -18.92 4.10 -26.54
N PRO A 52 -18.27 3.45 -25.58
CA PRO A 52 -18.19 1.99 -25.53
C PRO A 52 -19.57 1.40 -25.18
N GLU A 53 -20.31 1.01 -26.21
CA GLU A 53 -21.68 0.49 -26.11
C GLU A 53 -21.71 -1.00 -25.72
N THR A 54 -20.66 -1.79 -26.01
CA THR A 54 -20.70 -3.24 -25.83
C THR A 54 -19.84 -3.72 -24.65
N SER A 55 -20.32 -4.73 -23.90
CA SER A 55 -19.55 -5.38 -22.81
C SER A 55 -18.20 -5.94 -23.28
N ARG A 56 -18.07 -6.27 -24.58
CA ARG A 56 -16.84 -6.73 -25.23
C ARG A 56 -15.74 -5.66 -25.22
N ASP A 57 -16.10 -4.40 -25.47
CA ASP A 57 -15.14 -3.28 -25.51
C ASP A 57 -14.54 -3.04 -24.12
N TRP A 58 -15.37 -3.13 -23.08
CA TRP A 58 -14.94 -3.04 -21.69
C TRP A 58 -14.03 -4.19 -21.26
N LEU A 59 -14.30 -5.41 -21.72
CA LEU A 59 -13.44 -6.57 -21.45
C LEU A 59 -12.07 -6.43 -22.12
N SER A 60 -12.02 -5.91 -23.35
CA SER A 60 -10.75 -5.69 -24.08
C SER A 60 -9.81 -4.72 -23.36
N LYS A 61 -10.37 -3.74 -22.64
CA LYS A 61 -9.63 -2.73 -21.88
C LYS A 61 -9.56 -3.03 -20.38
N LYS A 62 -10.22 -4.08 -19.89
CA LYS A 62 -10.34 -4.41 -18.46
C LYS A 62 -8.97 -4.52 -17.81
N GLU A 63 -8.01 -5.20 -18.43
CA GLU A 63 -6.69 -5.39 -17.83
C GLU A 63 -5.89 -4.09 -17.70
N VAL A 64 -5.99 -3.21 -18.70
CA VAL A 64 -5.35 -1.88 -18.66
C VAL A 64 -5.97 -1.04 -17.56
N ILE A 65 -7.30 -0.97 -17.50
CA ILE A 65 -8.02 -0.22 -16.46
C ILE A 65 -7.72 -0.82 -15.07
N ARG A 66 -7.53 -2.15 -14.96
CA ARG A 66 -7.15 -2.82 -13.72
C ARG A 66 -5.78 -2.36 -13.24
N ARG A 67 -4.78 -2.25 -14.13
CA ARG A 67 -3.45 -1.76 -13.78
C ARG A 67 -3.50 -0.32 -13.29
N LEU A 68 -4.12 0.57 -14.08
CA LEU A 68 -4.26 1.99 -13.72
C LEU A 68 -5.02 2.20 -12.40
N TYR A 69 -6.06 1.41 -12.14
CA TYR A 69 -6.93 1.56 -10.97
C TYR A 69 -6.42 0.87 -9.70
N LEU A 70 -5.88 -0.36 -9.82
CA LEU A 70 -5.50 -1.18 -8.66
C LEU A 70 -3.99 -1.22 -8.40
N VAL A 71 -3.16 -1.15 -9.45
CA VAL A 71 -1.70 -1.22 -9.32
C VAL A 71 -1.14 0.19 -9.17
N ASP A 72 -1.42 1.07 -10.13
CA ASP A 72 -0.90 2.44 -10.17
C ASP A 72 -1.71 3.38 -9.26
N ASN A 73 -2.86 2.92 -8.77
CA ASN A 73 -3.72 3.59 -7.78
C ASN A 73 -4.19 5.01 -8.20
N LEU A 74 -4.27 5.27 -9.51
CA LEU A 74 -4.61 6.59 -10.04
C LEU A 74 -6.04 7.00 -9.69
N PRO A 75 -6.32 8.30 -9.45
CA PRO A 75 -7.67 8.78 -9.27
C PRO A 75 -8.49 8.54 -10.55
N LEU A 76 -9.79 8.29 -10.37
CA LEU A 76 -10.66 7.91 -11.49
C LEU A 76 -10.67 8.94 -12.62
N ARG A 77 -10.53 10.22 -12.27
CA ARG A 77 -10.43 11.33 -13.22
C ARG A 77 -9.22 11.19 -14.15
N GLU A 78 -8.05 10.85 -13.59
CA GLU A 78 -6.83 10.62 -14.38
C GLU A 78 -6.95 9.36 -15.24
N ILE A 79 -7.60 8.31 -14.73
CA ILE A 79 -7.84 7.08 -15.52
C ILE A 79 -8.70 7.39 -16.74
N VAL A 80 -9.75 8.20 -16.59
CA VAL A 80 -10.59 8.64 -17.71
C VAL A 80 -9.76 9.43 -18.73
N ASP A 81 -8.90 10.34 -18.26
CA ASP A 81 -8.05 11.15 -19.14
C ASP A 81 -7.01 10.29 -19.90
N ILE A 82 -6.36 9.33 -19.22
CA ILE A 82 -5.39 8.40 -19.82
C ILE A 82 -6.08 7.49 -20.84
N MET A 83 -7.22 6.91 -20.47
CA MET A 83 -7.98 6.02 -21.36
C MET A 83 -8.51 6.77 -22.59
N ALA A 84 -8.86 8.05 -22.45
CA ALA A 84 -9.24 8.91 -23.57
C ALA A 84 -8.06 9.22 -24.50
N LYS A 85 -6.90 9.58 -23.94
CA LYS A 85 -5.71 10.04 -24.70
C LYS A 85 -4.93 8.89 -25.34
N GLU A 86 -4.67 7.82 -24.59
CA GLU A 86 -3.75 6.74 -25.00
C GLU A 86 -4.48 5.53 -25.59
N HIS A 87 -5.76 5.34 -25.24
CA HIS A 87 -6.53 4.17 -25.64
C HIS A 87 -7.76 4.51 -26.48
N ALA A 88 -7.93 5.77 -26.86
CA ALA A 88 -9.08 6.31 -27.61
C ALA A 88 -10.43 5.86 -27.05
N PHE A 89 -10.51 5.70 -25.72
CA PHE A 89 -11.64 5.13 -25.01
C PHE A 89 -12.34 6.21 -24.19
N LEU A 90 -13.41 6.77 -24.75
CA LEU A 90 -14.18 7.82 -24.11
C LEU A 90 -15.28 7.19 -23.24
N ALA A 91 -15.12 7.25 -21.92
CA ALA A 91 -16.15 6.83 -20.98
C ALA A 91 -16.25 7.80 -19.79
N THR A 92 -17.47 8.07 -19.34
CA THR A 92 -17.69 8.93 -18.17
C THR A 92 -17.30 8.21 -16.88
N GLU A 93 -16.91 8.97 -15.84
CA GLU A 93 -16.60 8.41 -14.52
C GLU A 93 -17.72 7.50 -13.97
N ARG A 94 -18.99 7.85 -14.22
CA ARG A 94 -20.14 7.05 -13.78
C ARG A 94 -20.12 5.65 -14.37
N MET A 95 -19.67 5.49 -15.61
CA MET A 95 -19.58 4.18 -16.24
C MET A 95 -18.44 3.34 -15.71
N TYR A 96 -17.28 3.94 -15.46
CA TYR A 96 -16.21 3.25 -14.76
C TYR A 96 -16.64 2.78 -13.38
N LYS A 97 -17.30 3.63 -12.58
CA LYS A 97 -17.84 3.26 -11.26
C LYS A 97 -18.78 2.05 -11.33
N ARG A 98 -19.70 2.03 -12.31
CA ARG A 98 -20.61 0.90 -12.55
C ARG A 98 -19.84 -0.38 -12.88
N ARG A 99 -18.84 -0.31 -13.77
CA ARG A 99 -18.01 -1.46 -14.13
C ARG A 99 -17.15 -1.96 -12.96
N PHE A 100 -16.62 -1.07 -12.14
CA PHE A 100 -15.86 -1.45 -10.94
C PHE A 100 -16.74 -2.19 -9.93
N LEU A 101 -18.00 -1.79 -9.79
CA LEU A 101 -18.96 -2.50 -8.94
C LEU A 101 -19.28 -3.90 -9.52
N GLU A 102 -19.55 -4.00 -10.82
CA GLU A 102 -19.78 -5.28 -11.51
C GLU A 102 -18.59 -6.23 -11.40
N TRP A 103 -17.36 -5.71 -11.51
CA TRP A 103 -16.12 -6.47 -11.39
C TRP A 103 -15.65 -6.65 -9.94
N LYS A 104 -16.39 -6.12 -8.97
CA LYS A 104 -16.08 -6.16 -7.53
C LYS A 104 -14.70 -5.57 -7.19
N TRP A 105 -14.26 -4.55 -7.93
CA TRP A 105 -13.01 -3.86 -7.67
C TRP A 105 -13.19 -2.79 -6.59
N LYS A 106 -12.35 -2.84 -5.55
CA LYS A 106 -12.36 -1.89 -4.44
C LYS A 106 -11.07 -1.07 -4.46
N LYS A 107 -11.17 0.27 -4.53
CA LYS A 107 -10.02 1.16 -4.36
C LYS A 107 -9.62 1.19 -2.89
N TYR A 108 -8.31 1.20 -2.65
CA TYR A 108 -7.64 0.93 -1.38
C TYR A 108 -7.76 -0.53 -0.92
N ASN A 109 -6.72 -1.31 -1.29
CA ASN A 109 -6.02 -2.22 -0.39
C ASN A 109 -6.88 -3.25 0.34
N SER A 110 -6.74 -4.53 -0.05
CA SER A 110 -6.68 -5.54 1.00
C SER A 110 -5.67 -5.00 2.03
N LYS A 111 -6.07 -4.85 3.30
CA LYS A 111 -5.13 -4.44 4.36
C LYS A 111 -3.82 -5.22 4.26
N GLY A 112 -3.91 -6.47 3.78
CA GLY A 112 -2.81 -7.34 3.38
C GLY A 112 -1.82 -6.75 2.36
N LEU A 113 -2.22 -6.15 1.23
CA LEU A 113 -1.25 -5.68 0.22
C LEU A 113 -0.42 -4.49 0.71
N ARG A 114 -1.07 -3.49 1.33
CA ARG A 114 -0.38 -2.37 1.98
C ARG A 114 0.50 -2.83 3.13
N ALA A 115 0.00 -3.74 3.97
CA ALA A 115 0.77 -4.29 5.08
C ALA A 115 1.96 -5.11 4.56
N SER A 116 1.79 -5.90 3.51
CA SER A 116 2.86 -6.68 2.86
C SER A 116 3.92 -5.76 2.25
N GLN A 117 3.54 -4.73 1.50
CA GLN A 117 4.48 -3.75 0.94
C GLN A 117 5.21 -2.94 2.03
N ALA A 118 4.49 -2.47 3.04
CA ALA A 118 5.10 -1.77 4.17
C ALA A 118 6.06 -2.67 4.96
N LYS A 119 5.74 -3.96 5.09
CA LYS A 119 6.60 -4.97 5.72
C LYS A 119 7.81 -5.31 4.88
N GLY A 120 7.68 -5.37 3.56
CA GLY A 120 8.80 -5.50 2.63
C GLY A 120 9.79 -4.35 2.78
N LEU A 121 9.30 -3.10 2.81
CA LEU A 121 10.12 -1.92 3.07
C LEU A 121 10.78 -1.95 4.45
N LEU A 122 10.04 -2.37 5.48
CA LEU A 122 10.55 -2.49 6.85
C LEU A 122 11.68 -3.52 6.94
N ARG A 123 11.52 -4.70 6.31
CA ARG A 123 12.55 -5.72 6.20
C ARG A 123 13.79 -5.18 5.50
N SER A 124 13.64 -4.53 4.34
CA SER A 124 14.78 -3.93 3.63
C SER A 124 15.50 -2.87 4.46
N ALA A 125 14.76 -2.04 5.22
CA ALA A 125 15.34 -1.03 6.09
C ALA A 125 16.16 -1.66 7.24
N HIS A 126 15.60 -2.67 7.93
CA HIS A 126 16.30 -3.37 9.00
C HIS A 126 17.53 -4.12 8.49
N TRP A 127 17.45 -4.77 7.32
CA TRP A 127 18.60 -5.42 6.70
C TRP A 127 19.72 -4.42 6.38
N ASN A 128 19.39 -3.28 5.77
CA ASN A 128 20.38 -2.26 5.43
C ASN A 128 21.07 -1.71 6.69
N LEU A 129 20.31 -1.50 7.76
CA LEU A 129 20.84 -1.02 9.03
C LEU A 129 21.73 -2.06 9.71
N TYR A 130 21.34 -3.34 9.67
CA TYR A 130 22.17 -4.46 10.11
C TYR A 130 23.52 -4.47 9.37
N VAL A 131 23.52 -4.44 8.04
CA VAL A 131 24.75 -4.45 7.23
C VAL A 131 25.65 -3.26 7.58
N HIS A 132 25.06 -2.08 7.76
CA HIS A 132 25.82 -0.88 8.12
C HIS A 132 26.46 -0.99 9.51
N LEU A 133 25.72 -1.45 10.52
CA LEU A 133 26.24 -1.61 11.88
C LEU A 133 27.35 -2.67 11.94
N LYS A 134 27.18 -3.77 11.19
CA LYS A 134 28.21 -4.79 11.00
C LYS A 134 29.50 -4.25 10.39
N GLN A 135 29.38 -3.45 9.33
CA GLN A 135 30.54 -2.81 8.68
C GLN A 135 31.28 -1.85 9.62
N ASN A 136 30.55 -1.22 10.54
CA ASN A 136 31.12 -0.33 11.55
C ASN A 136 31.67 -1.07 12.78
N GLY A 137 31.58 -2.41 12.82
CA GLY A 137 32.08 -3.24 13.92
C GLY A 137 31.14 -3.32 15.13
N ASP A 138 29.95 -2.71 15.06
CA ASP A 138 28.97 -2.71 16.15
C ASP A 138 27.94 -3.83 15.94
N ALA A 139 28.43 -5.07 16.08
CA ALA A 139 27.60 -6.25 15.89
C ALA A 139 26.48 -6.36 16.92
N GLU A 140 26.73 -5.92 18.16
CA GLU A 140 25.73 -5.97 19.24
C GLU A 140 24.55 -5.03 18.93
N ALA A 141 24.81 -3.81 18.46
CA ALA A 141 23.74 -2.89 18.05
C ALA A 141 22.91 -3.41 16.87
N SER A 142 23.45 -4.36 16.09
CA SER A 142 22.77 -4.93 14.92
C SER A 142 21.69 -5.98 15.28
N ILE A 143 21.85 -6.65 16.42
CA ILE A 143 20.97 -7.71 16.95
C ILE A 143 19.46 -7.36 16.93
N PRO A 144 19.00 -6.21 17.47
CA PRO A 144 17.57 -5.89 17.46
C PRO A 144 16.96 -5.80 16.06
N TYR A 145 17.75 -5.39 15.06
CA TYR A 145 17.28 -5.29 13.67
C TYR A 145 17.15 -6.65 13.01
N LEU A 146 18.04 -7.60 13.33
CA LEU A 146 17.89 -8.99 12.92
C LEU A 146 16.65 -9.63 13.55
N ARG A 147 16.42 -9.44 14.85
CA ARG A 147 15.22 -9.94 15.55
C ARG A 147 13.93 -9.43 14.90
N GLU A 148 13.84 -8.13 14.62
CA GLU A 148 12.65 -7.58 13.98
C GLU A 148 12.53 -8.03 12.51
N THR A 149 13.64 -8.25 11.81
CA THR A 149 13.63 -8.82 10.45
C THR A 149 13.04 -10.24 10.45
N ILE A 150 13.48 -11.11 11.36
CA ILE A 150 12.94 -12.47 11.53
C ILE A 150 11.43 -12.40 11.78
N ARG A 151 11.00 -11.55 12.72
CA ARG A 151 9.57 -11.37 13.04
C ARG A 151 8.75 -10.93 11.83
N VAL A 152 9.27 -9.99 11.04
CA VAL A 152 8.59 -9.51 9.83
C VAL A 152 8.51 -10.61 8.77
N LEU A 153 9.57 -11.39 8.58
CA LEU A 153 9.62 -12.50 7.61
C LEU A 153 8.68 -13.64 8.01
N SER A 154 8.66 -14.04 9.28
CA SER A 154 7.73 -15.06 9.78
C SER A 154 6.27 -14.65 9.58
N TYR A 155 5.93 -13.39 9.89
CA TYR A 155 4.60 -12.87 9.60
C TYR A 155 4.30 -12.84 8.09
N ALA A 156 5.27 -12.46 7.26
CA ALA A 156 5.09 -12.41 5.81
C ALA A 156 4.83 -13.81 5.24
N SER A 157 5.52 -14.83 5.76
CA SER A 157 5.25 -16.25 5.46
C SER A 157 3.82 -16.63 5.82
N GLU A 158 3.36 -16.32 7.04
CA GLU A 158 1.97 -16.64 7.46
C GLU A 158 0.88 -15.98 6.60
N MET A 159 1.15 -14.77 6.09
CA MET A 159 0.18 -14.02 5.27
C MET A 159 0.30 -14.31 3.78
N ALA A 160 1.35 -15.00 3.34
CA ALA A 160 1.58 -15.27 1.93
C ALA A 160 0.49 -16.19 1.38
N THR A 161 -0.02 -15.82 0.20
CA THR A 161 -1.15 -16.52 -0.43
C THR A 161 -0.72 -17.65 -1.35
N ASN A 162 0.55 -17.66 -1.78
CA ASN A 162 1.11 -18.70 -2.61
C ASN A 162 2.26 -19.41 -1.91
N GLU A 163 2.40 -20.71 -2.18
CA GLU A 163 3.36 -21.58 -1.50
C GLU A 163 4.82 -21.16 -1.78
N TRP A 164 5.11 -20.68 -2.99
CA TRP A 164 6.45 -20.20 -3.32
C TRP A 164 6.87 -19.00 -2.46
N GLU A 165 6.00 -18.00 -2.27
CA GLU A 165 6.26 -16.84 -1.39
C GLU A 165 6.44 -17.28 0.06
N LYS A 166 5.59 -18.19 0.56
CA LYS A 166 5.74 -18.76 1.91
C LYS A 166 7.10 -19.40 2.07
N GLU A 167 7.50 -20.20 1.09
CA GLU A 167 8.79 -20.88 1.08
C GLU A 167 9.94 -19.88 1.09
N GLN A 168 9.91 -18.87 0.21
CA GLN A 168 10.94 -17.83 0.15
C GLN A 168 11.07 -17.06 1.47
N PHE A 169 9.96 -16.63 2.09
CA PHE A 169 10.01 -15.94 3.37
C PHE A 169 10.52 -16.84 4.50
N THR A 170 10.17 -18.12 4.48
CA THR A 170 10.66 -19.11 5.46
C THR A 170 12.17 -19.32 5.32
N ILE A 171 12.65 -19.47 4.07
CA ILE A 171 14.07 -19.57 3.77
C ILE A 171 14.81 -18.32 4.25
N GLU A 172 14.33 -17.13 3.91
CA GLU A 172 14.98 -15.90 4.33
C GLU A 172 14.97 -15.72 5.86
N SER A 173 13.88 -16.09 6.53
CA SER A 173 13.76 -16.03 7.99
C SER A 173 14.82 -16.92 8.65
N LEU A 174 14.94 -18.16 8.20
CA LEU A 174 15.93 -19.12 8.71
C LEU A 174 17.38 -18.64 8.46
N ARG A 175 17.69 -18.02 7.32
CA ARG A 175 19.04 -17.47 7.03
C ARG A 175 19.36 -16.32 7.97
N THR A 176 18.37 -15.46 8.20
CA THR A 176 18.49 -14.34 9.12
C THR A 176 18.70 -14.83 10.57
N SER A 177 18.01 -15.91 10.96
CA SER A 177 18.19 -16.55 12.27
C SER A 177 19.59 -17.12 12.45
N LEU A 178 20.20 -17.74 11.43
CA LEU A 178 21.59 -18.21 11.50
C LEU A 178 22.57 -17.05 11.70
N GLY A 179 22.42 -15.96 10.93
CA GLY A 179 23.24 -14.76 11.14
C GLY A 179 23.07 -14.17 12.55
N LEU A 180 21.85 -14.20 13.10
CA LEU A 180 21.60 -13.78 14.47
C LEU A 180 22.28 -14.71 15.50
N VAL A 181 22.31 -16.03 15.28
CA VAL A 181 23.05 -16.97 16.14
C VAL A 181 24.52 -16.58 16.22
N GLU A 182 25.17 -16.29 15.10
CA GLU A 182 26.58 -15.85 15.07
C GLU A 182 26.79 -14.59 15.91
N ASP A 183 25.92 -13.59 15.74
CA ASP A 183 26.02 -12.30 16.44
C ASP A 183 25.76 -12.42 17.94
N LEU A 184 24.84 -13.29 18.34
CA LEU A 184 24.57 -13.60 19.73
C LEU A 184 25.78 -14.29 20.38
N ASN A 185 26.44 -15.25 19.71
CA ASN A 185 27.65 -15.87 20.26
C ASN A 185 28.79 -14.85 20.40
N ASN A 186 28.98 -14.00 19.39
CA ASN A 186 29.99 -12.94 19.41
C ASN A 186 29.74 -11.92 20.54
N SER A 187 28.48 -11.72 20.91
CA SER A 187 28.05 -10.84 22.00
C SER A 187 27.85 -11.57 23.34
N ASN A 188 28.32 -12.83 23.45
CA ASN A 188 28.22 -13.67 24.64
C ASN A 188 26.78 -13.93 25.15
N MET A 189 25.79 -13.86 24.26
CA MET A 189 24.38 -14.16 24.49
C MET A 189 24.05 -15.62 24.13
N CYS A 190 24.87 -16.57 24.60
CA CYS A 190 24.86 -17.96 24.14
C CYS A 190 23.53 -18.69 24.40
N GLU A 191 22.84 -18.42 25.51
CA GLU A 191 21.56 -19.07 25.80
C GLU A 191 20.49 -18.76 24.75
N GLU A 192 20.47 -17.53 24.22
CA GLU A 192 19.54 -17.17 23.15
C GLU A 192 19.97 -17.79 21.82
N ALA A 193 21.28 -17.83 21.56
CA ALA A 193 21.83 -18.50 20.40
C ALA A 193 21.44 -19.99 20.36
N ASP A 194 21.52 -20.69 21.51
CA ASP A 194 21.18 -22.11 21.61
C ASP A 194 19.69 -22.37 21.47
N ARG A 195 18.84 -21.51 22.05
CA ARG A 195 17.38 -21.58 21.82
C ARG A 195 17.08 -21.42 20.33
N LEU A 196 17.69 -20.42 19.69
CA LEU A 196 17.45 -20.13 18.28
C LEU A 196 17.96 -21.27 17.37
N ARG A 197 19.10 -21.88 17.68
CA ARG A 197 19.57 -23.10 17.00
C ARG A 197 18.59 -24.25 17.12
N SER A 198 18.05 -24.49 18.32
CA SER A 198 17.04 -25.53 18.53
C SER A 198 15.78 -25.25 17.71
N ASP A 199 15.33 -23.99 17.63
CA ASP A 199 14.16 -23.61 16.83
C ASP A 199 14.42 -23.81 15.32
N ILE A 200 15.62 -23.46 14.83
CA ILE A 200 16.03 -23.72 13.44
C ILE A 200 16.03 -25.23 13.17
N ALA A 201 16.66 -26.03 14.02
CA ALA A 201 16.69 -27.49 13.86
C ALA A 201 15.28 -28.13 13.93
N ALA A 202 14.35 -27.47 14.63
CA ALA A 202 12.97 -27.90 14.71
C ALA A 202 12.10 -27.50 13.51
N SER A 203 12.62 -26.69 12.57
CA SER A 203 11.89 -26.21 11.40
C SER A 203 11.34 -27.33 10.53
N GLU A 204 10.03 -27.31 10.28
CA GLU A 204 9.36 -28.27 9.38
C GLU A 204 9.90 -28.16 7.95
N TYR A 205 10.26 -26.95 7.52
CA TYR A 205 10.83 -26.72 6.20
C TYR A 205 12.15 -27.47 6.00
N LEU A 206 13.07 -27.37 6.97
CA LEU A 206 14.37 -28.03 6.90
C LEU A 206 14.25 -29.56 7.02
N ARG A 207 13.32 -30.06 7.83
CA ARG A 207 13.05 -31.50 7.93
C ARG A 207 12.47 -32.10 6.66
N GLY A 208 11.76 -31.30 5.87
CA GLY A 208 11.13 -31.71 4.61
C GLY A 208 12.10 -31.73 3.42
N LEU A 209 13.28 -31.13 3.54
CA LEU A 209 14.29 -31.09 2.48
C LEU A 209 15.09 -32.39 2.43
N GLU A 210 15.38 -32.88 1.22
CA GLU A 210 16.34 -33.95 1.05
C GLU A 210 17.73 -33.47 1.49
N LYS A 211 18.54 -34.38 2.04
CA LYS A 211 19.86 -34.03 2.60
C LYS A 211 20.80 -33.36 1.57
N ASN A 212 20.65 -33.72 0.29
CA ASN A 212 21.44 -33.13 -0.80
C ASN A 212 20.98 -31.71 -1.14
N ASP A 213 19.67 -31.46 -1.19
CA ASP A 213 19.10 -30.13 -1.40
C ASP A 213 19.42 -29.19 -0.22
N MET A 214 19.40 -29.73 1.00
CA MET A 214 19.82 -29.02 2.20
C MET A 214 21.30 -28.61 2.13
N LEU A 215 22.18 -29.50 1.65
CA LEU A 215 23.61 -29.19 1.45
C LEU A 215 23.85 -28.15 0.35
N GLU A 216 23.06 -28.16 -0.72
CA GLU A 216 23.19 -27.21 -1.83
C GLU A 216 22.67 -25.81 -1.46
N ILE A 217 21.55 -25.74 -0.73
CA ILE A 217 20.84 -24.48 -0.46
C ILE A 217 21.30 -23.86 0.89
N TRP A 218 21.82 -24.69 1.81
CA TRP A 218 22.13 -24.36 3.21
C TRP A 218 23.37 -25.09 3.77
N PRO A 219 24.57 -24.89 3.20
CA PRO A 219 25.78 -25.56 3.67
C PRO A 219 26.08 -25.31 5.16
N ASP A 220 25.75 -24.11 5.65
CA ASP A 220 26.05 -23.67 7.02
C ASP A 220 25.14 -24.32 8.08
N VAL A 221 23.98 -24.85 7.68
CA VAL A 221 23.04 -25.56 8.57
C VAL A 221 23.50 -26.98 8.84
N VAL A 222 24.14 -27.63 7.87
CA VAL A 222 24.59 -29.04 7.99
C VAL A 222 25.81 -29.17 8.92
N LEU A 223 26.49 -28.06 9.20
CA LEU A 223 27.65 -27.97 10.08
C LEU A 223 27.31 -27.54 11.52
N MET A 224 26.04 -27.24 11.82
CA MET A 224 25.53 -27.00 13.18
C MET A 224 25.15 -28.31 13.87
#